data_AF-S7MK75-F1
#
_entry.id   AF-S7MK75-F1
#
_cell.length_a   1.000
_cell.length_b   1.000
_cell.length_c   1.000
_cell.angle_alpha   90.00
_cell.angle_beta   90.00
_cell.angle_gamma   90.00
#
_symmetry.space_group_name_H-M   'P 1'
#
loop_
_entity.id
_entity.type
_entity.pdbx_description
1 polymer ?
#
loop_
_entity_poly.entity_id
_entity_poly.type
_entity_poly.pdbx_seq_one_letter_code
_entity_poly.pdbx_strand_id
1 'polypeptide(L)'
;MKSWSTGDCDNGEDEWGQEIRLTEQAIQAINKLNPKPRFFVLCGDRIHAMPGMPWRKEQTKDLQRVLRNMDSDIPLVLVSGNHNVGNGPTPETIAEFQETWGDDYFSFWVGGVLFLVLNSQLLYDASRCPALKQAQDQWLDQQLSVAGQQKCQRAIVFQHIPLFLQSIDEDDDYFNLTKPLQKEMSDKFPKAGIKAVFSGHYHRNAGGTYRNLDVVCYRDMGVWHRVRTHSIQSMKVEEIAASKCRRPAVKQFHDSKIKFPLQHWVLRRQHKPRFTTKRPNTFF
;
A
#
# COMPACT_ATOMS: atom_id res chain seq x y z
N MET A 1 10.88 14.53 -3.02
CA MET A 1 11.61 15.74 -3.50
C MET A 1 12.31 15.34 -4.79
N LYS A 2 12.33 16.14 -5.86
CA LYS A 2 12.98 15.76 -7.15
C LYS A 2 13.96 16.80 -7.73
N SER A 3 14.52 17.68 -6.90
CA SER A 3 15.47 18.73 -7.31
C SER A 3 16.91 18.51 -6.81
N TRP A 4 17.87 19.14 -7.51
CA TRP A 4 19.34 19.11 -7.27
C TRP A 4 19.81 20.41 -6.56
N SER A 5 21.10 20.54 -6.20
CA SER A 5 21.66 21.67 -5.41
C SER A 5 22.77 22.47 -6.09
N THR A 6 22.71 23.79 -5.84
CA THR A 6 23.73 24.86 -5.80
C THR A 6 24.99 24.75 -6.67
N GLY A 7 25.18 25.74 -7.56
CA GLY A 7 26.52 26.10 -8.07
C GLY A 7 26.66 26.47 -9.54
N ASP A 8 25.64 26.37 -10.39
CA ASP A 8 25.64 27.00 -11.73
C ASP A 8 24.22 27.06 -12.30
N CYS A 9 23.73 28.28 -12.57
CA CYS A 9 22.35 28.58 -12.91
C CYS A 9 22.29 29.44 -14.18
N ASP A 10 23.02 29.09 -15.23
CA ASP A 10 22.99 29.89 -16.47
C ASP A 10 21.58 30.11 -17.04
N ASN A 11 20.54 29.42 -16.54
CA ASN A 11 19.15 29.60 -16.97
C ASN A 11 18.05 29.63 -15.87
N GLY A 12 18.36 29.87 -14.59
CA GLY A 12 17.36 30.26 -13.57
C GLY A 12 16.41 29.19 -12.96
N GLU A 13 16.58 28.98 -11.64
CA GLU A 13 15.62 28.49 -10.60
C GLU A 13 15.19 26.99 -10.56
N ASP A 14 15.73 26.21 -9.59
CA ASP A 14 14.97 25.62 -8.46
C ASP A 14 15.83 24.65 -7.59
N GLU A 15 16.12 25.07 -6.36
CA GLU A 15 16.67 24.27 -5.24
C GLU A 15 15.56 23.44 -4.54
N TRP A 16 15.87 22.37 -3.78
CA TRP A 16 14.84 21.58 -3.06
C TRP A 16 14.10 22.29 -1.94
N GLY A 17 14.43 23.57 -1.71
CA GLY A 17 13.69 24.44 -0.83
C GLY A 17 12.21 24.52 -1.19
N GLN A 18 11.85 24.46 -2.48
CA GLN A 18 10.44 24.45 -2.88
C GLN A 18 9.73 23.17 -2.43
N GLU A 19 10.29 21.98 -2.64
CA GLU A 19 9.65 20.75 -2.17
C GLU A 19 9.60 20.64 -0.65
N ILE A 20 10.56 21.22 0.08
CA ILE A 20 10.50 21.34 1.54
C ILE A 20 9.31 22.21 1.96
N ARG A 21 9.16 23.41 1.39
CA ARG A 21 8.00 24.28 1.67
C ARG A 21 6.66 23.61 1.36
N LEU A 22 6.58 22.91 0.23
CA LEU A 22 5.39 22.16 -0.18
C LEU A 22 5.07 21.01 0.80
N THR A 23 6.10 20.32 1.30
CA THR A 23 5.93 19.26 2.31
C THR A 23 5.49 19.84 3.66
N GLU A 24 6.07 20.96 4.09
CA GLU A 24 5.66 21.67 5.32
C GLU A 24 4.19 22.10 5.24
N GLN A 25 3.75 22.65 4.11
CA GLN A 25 2.34 23.00 3.88
C GLN A 25 1.42 21.79 3.95
N ALA A 26 1.81 20.66 3.37
CA ALA A 26 1.03 19.43 3.42
C ALA A 26 0.88 18.92 4.86
N ILE A 27 1.96 18.92 5.64
CA ILE A 27 1.92 18.52 7.06
C ILE A 27 1.02 19.47 7.86
N GLN A 28 1.15 20.77 7.67
CA GLN A 28 0.28 21.74 8.34
C GLN A 28 -1.20 21.53 7.99
N ALA A 29 -1.50 21.18 6.74
CA ALA A 29 -2.86 20.87 6.32
C ALA A 29 -3.37 19.56 6.95
N ILE A 30 -2.55 18.51 6.98
CA ILE A 30 -2.88 17.21 7.59
C ILE A 30 -3.14 17.35 9.09
N ASN A 31 -2.29 18.09 9.82
CA ASN A 31 -2.46 18.33 11.25
C ASN A 31 -3.76 19.07 11.60
N LYS A 32 -4.30 19.85 10.66
CA LYS A 32 -5.58 20.58 10.84
C LYS A 32 -6.81 19.74 10.52
N LEU A 33 -6.66 18.52 9.99
CA LEU A 33 -7.80 17.66 9.66
C LEU A 33 -8.54 17.24 10.94
N ASN A 34 -9.86 17.36 10.92
CA ASN A 34 -10.73 16.92 11.99
C ASN A 34 -11.91 16.10 11.41
N PRO A 35 -12.08 14.81 11.77
CA PRO A 35 -11.21 14.05 12.68
C PRO A 35 -9.79 13.85 12.10
N LYS A 36 -8.81 13.70 13.00
CA LYS A 36 -7.43 13.38 12.59
C LYS A 36 -7.41 12.06 11.82
N PRO A 37 -6.61 11.95 10.74
CA PRO A 37 -6.37 10.68 10.06
C PRO A 37 -5.78 9.65 11.01
N ARG A 38 -6.12 8.37 10.79
CA ARG A 38 -5.58 7.26 11.60
C ARG A 38 -4.10 6.97 11.32
N PHE A 39 -3.62 7.38 10.15
CA PHE A 39 -2.21 7.38 9.74
C PHE A 39 -2.09 8.21 8.44
N PHE A 40 -0.87 8.58 8.09
CA PHE A 40 -0.51 9.21 6.82
C PHE A 40 0.54 8.35 6.11
N VAL A 41 0.38 8.10 4.81
CA VAL A 41 1.28 7.22 4.04
C VAL A 41 2.00 8.00 2.94
N LEU A 42 3.31 7.78 2.84
CA LEU A 42 4.16 8.29 1.75
C LEU A 42 4.62 7.11 0.87
N CYS A 43 4.05 7.00 -0.33
CA CYS A 43 4.28 5.90 -1.27
C CYS A 43 5.61 6.03 -2.05
N GLY A 44 6.75 6.10 -1.35
CA GLY A 44 8.10 6.12 -1.95
C GLY A 44 8.61 7.48 -2.41
N ASP A 45 9.81 7.50 -2.98
CA ASP A 45 10.50 8.67 -3.57
C ASP A 45 10.50 9.93 -2.69
N ARG A 46 10.85 9.70 -1.43
CA ARG A 46 10.96 10.74 -0.39
C ARG A 46 11.96 11.84 -0.75
N ILE A 47 13.15 11.44 -1.15
CA ILE A 47 14.27 12.31 -1.53
C ILE A 47 14.63 12.08 -2.99
N HIS A 48 15.30 13.05 -3.61
CA HIS A 48 15.71 12.94 -5.01
C HIS A 48 17.02 12.18 -5.15
N ALA A 49 17.98 12.48 -4.27
CA ALA A 49 19.31 11.89 -4.35
C ALA A 49 19.24 10.38 -4.11
N MET A 50 19.48 9.60 -5.17
CA MET A 50 19.60 8.13 -5.12
C MET A 50 20.80 7.70 -4.25
N PRO A 51 20.87 6.42 -3.81
CA PRO A 51 22.04 5.92 -3.10
C PRO A 51 23.35 6.24 -3.85
N GLY A 52 24.35 6.73 -3.12
CA GLY A 52 25.64 7.14 -3.68
C GLY A 52 25.68 8.53 -4.34
N MET A 53 24.55 9.23 -4.50
CA MET A 53 24.54 10.57 -5.06
C MET A 53 24.85 11.65 -4.00
N PRO A 54 25.48 12.78 -4.41
CA PRO A 54 25.65 13.94 -3.54
C PRO A 54 24.33 14.44 -2.93
N TRP A 55 24.42 15.15 -1.81
CA TRP A 55 23.29 15.83 -1.14
C TRP A 55 22.24 14.91 -0.49
N ARG A 56 22.43 13.59 -0.57
CA ARG A 56 21.50 12.62 0.01
C ARG A 56 21.31 12.78 1.51
N LYS A 57 22.40 13.04 2.24
CA LYS A 57 22.37 13.22 3.70
C LYS A 57 21.61 14.49 4.07
N GLU A 58 21.83 15.56 3.34
CA GLU A 58 21.21 16.88 3.50
C GLU A 58 19.72 16.80 3.22
N GLN A 59 19.32 16.24 2.06
CA GLN A 59 17.91 16.03 1.72
C GLN A 59 17.21 15.14 2.75
N THR A 60 17.87 14.08 3.22
CA THR A 60 17.33 13.19 4.26
C THR A 60 17.07 13.95 5.56
N LYS A 61 18.07 14.72 6.02
CA LYS A 61 17.99 15.50 7.26
C LYS A 61 16.88 16.56 7.18
N ASP A 62 16.77 17.27 6.07
CA ASP A 62 15.74 18.28 5.88
C ASP A 62 14.34 17.66 5.83
N LEU A 63 14.16 16.55 5.12
CA LEU A 63 12.87 15.87 5.10
C LEU A 63 12.49 15.34 6.49
N GLN A 64 13.42 14.72 7.22
CA GLN A 64 13.18 14.28 8.58
C GLN A 64 12.80 15.44 9.50
N ARG A 65 13.45 16.60 9.37
CA ARG A 65 13.09 17.82 10.11
C ARG A 65 11.65 18.24 9.84
N VAL A 66 11.22 18.22 8.58
CA VAL A 66 9.85 18.57 8.20
C VAL A 66 8.85 17.55 8.73
N LEU A 67 9.11 16.25 8.53
CA LEU A 67 8.23 15.16 8.97
C LEU A 67 8.05 15.09 10.49
N ARG A 68 9.03 15.55 11.28
CA ARG A 68 8.90 15.67 12.76
C ARG A 68 7.79 16.63 13.21
N ASN A 69 7.32 17.52 12.34
CA ASN A 69 6.20 18.42 12.65
C ASN A 69 4.84 17.76 12.42
N MET A 70 4.78 16.51 11.94
CA MET A 70 3.54 15.74 11.92
C MET A 70 2.99 15.61 13.33
N ASP A 71 1.69 15.81 13.48
CA ASP A 71 1.01 15.64 14.76
C ASP A 71 1.25 14.22 15.30
N SER A 72 1.65 14.11 16.57
CA SER A 72 2.04 12.83 17.19
C SER A 72 0.92 11.80 17.24
N ASP A 73 -0.34 12.21 17.09
CA ASP A 73 -1.48 11.31 17.02
C ASP A 73 -1.69 10.69 15.62
N ILE A 74 -0.91 11.12 14.62
CA ILE A 74 -0.98 10.66 13.23
C ILE A 74 0.28 9.85 12.89
N PRO A 75 0.25 8.51 13.01
CA PRO A 75 1.36 7.66 12.60
C PRO A 75 1.75 7.87 11.12
N LEU A 76 3.05 7.90 10.86
CA LEU A 76 3.60 8.01 9.51
C LEU A 76 3.98 6.62 8.98
N VAL A 77 3.45 6.25 7.82
CA VAL A 77 3.75 4.99 7.11
C VAL A 77 4.62 5.33 5.91
N LEU A 78 5.78 4.69 5.84
CA LEU A 78 6.83 5.04 4.89
C LEU A 78 7.11 3.87 3.95
N VAL A 79 6.82 4.04 2.66
CA VAL A 79 7.06 3.01 1.64
C VAL A 79 8.40 3.28 0.95
N SER A 80 9.20 2.26 0.66
CA SER A 80 10.46 2.40 -0.08
C SER A 80 10.20 2.66 -1.57
N GLY A 81 10.84 3.68 -2.15
CA GLY A 81 10.88 3.90 -3.60
C GLY A 81 12.27 3.72 -4.20
N ASN A 82 12.37 3.81 -5.53
CA ASN A 82 13.64 3.59 -6.24
C ASN A 82 14.68 4.67 -5.92
N HIS A 83 14.28 5.90 -5.60
CA HIS A 83 15.22 6.92 -5.11
C HIS A 83 15.72 6.64 -3.69
N ASN A 84 15.06 5.75 -2.95
CA ASN A 84 15.48 5.39 -1.60
C ASN A 84 16.44 4.18 -1.60
N VAL A 85 16.12 3.12 -2.34
CA VAL A 85 16.90 1.87 -2.29
C VAL A 85 17.66 1.56 -3.60
N GLY A 86 17.48 2.38 -4.65
CA GLY A 86 18.04 2.19 -5.99
C GLY A 86 17.09 1.48 -6.95
N ASN A 87 17.33 1.62 -8.26
CA ASN A 87 16.54 0.93 -9.30
C ASN A 87 16.69 -0.60 -9.20
N GLY A 88 17.91 -1.10 -9.00
CA GLY A 88 18.18 -2.49 -8.63
C GLY A 88 18.84 -2.53 -7.24
N PRO A 89 18.12 -2.63 -6.11
CA PRO A 89 18.68 -2.56 -4.77
C PRO A 89 19.84 -3.55 -4.50
N THR A 90 20.71 -3.21 -3.56
CA THR A 90 21.74 -4.10 -3.00
C THR A 90 21.51 -4.29 -1.50
N PRO A 91 22.14 -5.27 -0.84
CA PRO A 91 22.02 -5.42 0.61
C PRO A 91 22.41 -4.15 1.38
N GLU A 92 23.41 -3.41 0.89
CA GLU A 92 23.89 -2.17 1.50
C GLU A 92 22.85 -1.04 1.37
N THR A 93 22.21 -0.88 0.22
CA THR A 93 21.20 0.18 0.04
C THR A 93 19.92 -0.11 0.81
N ILE A 94 19.57 -1.39 0.98
CA ILE A 94 18.46 -1.82 1.84
C ILE A 94 18.80 -1.59 3.32
N ALA A 95 20.02 -1.93 3.76
CA ALA A 95 20.45 -1.69 5.14
C ALA A 95 20.48 -0.19 5.47
N GLU A 96 21.01 0.65 4.59
CA GLU A 96 21.00 2.11 4.74
C GLU A 96 19.57 2.66 4.88
N PHE A 97 18.64 2.13 4.07
CA PHE A 97 17.24 2.49 4.18
C PHE A 97 16.65 2.10 5.53
N GLN A 98 16.87 0.86 5.97
CA GLN A 98 16.35 0.34 7.23
C GLN A 98 16.87 1.12 8.43
N GLU A 99 18.16 1.47 8.44
CA GLU A 99 18.76 2.30 9.49
C GLU A 99 18.16 3.71 9.52
N THR A 100 17.89 4.29 8.35
CA THR A 100 17.45 5.69 8.23
C THR A 100 15.94 5.87 8.43
N TRP A 101 15.15 4.89 7.99
CA TRP A 101 13.72 5.03 7.78
C TRP A 101 12.86 3.92 8.39
N GLY A 102 13.48 2.85 8.91
CA GLY A 102 12.80 1.64 9.37
C GLY A 102 12.57 0.62 8.26
N ASP A 103 11.84 -0.44 8.60
CA ASP A 103 11.64 -1.62 7.75
C ASP A 103 11.17 -1.26 6.32
N ASP A 104 11.74 -1.94 5.31
CA ASP A 104 11.42 -1.74 3.89
C ASP A 104 10.16 -2.48 3.44
N TYR A 105 9.76 -3.51 4.17
CA TYR A 105 8.45 -4.14 4.07
C TYR A 105 7.95 -4.57 5.46
N PHE A 106 6.66 -4.41 5.70
CA PHE A 106 6.04 -4.74 6.99
C PHE A 106 4.51 -4.77 6.87
N SER A 107 3.83 -5.22 7.92
CA SER A 107 2.37 -5.19 8.01
C SER A 107 1.90 -4.55 9.30
N PHE A 108 0.71 -3.97 9.26
CA PHE A 108 0.10 -3.35 10.43
C PHE A 108 -1.43 -3.38 10.35
N TRP A 109 -2.09 -3.19 11.50
CA TRP A 109 -3.53 -3.24 11.62
C TRP A 109 -4.09 -1.90 12.08
N VAL A 110 -5.15 -1.43 11.42
CA VAL A 110 -5.92 -0.26 11.87
C VAL A 110 -7.41 -0.55 11.69
N GLY A 111 -8.16 -0.53 12.79
CA GLY A 111 -9.63 -0.67 12.75
C GLY A 111 -10.12 -1.97 12.08
N GLY A 112 -9.39 -3.08 12.25
CA GLY A 112 -9.74 -4.37 11.65
C GLY A 112 -9.36 -4.52 10.16
N VAL A 113 -8.66 -3.54 9.59
CA VAL A 113 -8.06 -3.61 8.25
C VAL A 113 -6.58 -3.96 8.37
N LEU A 114 -6.15 -4.94 7.59
CA LEU A 114 -4.74 -5.32 7.45
C LEU A 114 -4.11 -4.51 6.32
N PHE A 115 -2.98 -3.87 6.60
CA PHE A 115 -2.19 -3.16 5.62
C PHE A 115 -0.84 -3.85 5.44
N LEU A 116 -0.44 -4.04 4.19
CA LEU A 116 0.87 -4.58 3.81
C LEU A 116 1.65 -3.48 3.11
N VAL A 117 2.87 -3.22 3.54
CA VAL A 117 3.82 -2.33 2.87
C VAL A 117 4.87 -3.21 2.21
N LEU A 118 5.06 -3.06 0.89
CA LEU A 118 6.02 -3.85 0.12
C LEU A 118 7.15 -2.98 -0.42
N ASN A 119 8.35 -3.55 -0.43
CA ASN A 119 9.45 -3.03 -1.23
C ASN A 119 9.30 -3.54 -2.68
N SER A 120 8.63 -2.74 -3.51
CA SER A 120 8.40 -3.07 -4.92
C SER A 120 9.69 -3.06 -5.75
N GLN A 121 10.79 -2.45 -5.29
CA GLN A 121 12.06 -2.53 -6.03
C GLN A 121 12.63 -3.94 -6.03
N LEU A 122 12.44 -4.70 -4.95
CA LEU A 122 12.80 -6.11 -4.92
C LEU A 122 11.95 -6.94 -5.87
N LEU A 123 10.70 -6.52 -6.14
CA LEU A 123 9.88 -7.15 -7.18
C LEU A 123 10.41 -6.81 -8.57
N TYR A 124 10.73 -5.54 -8.82
CA TYR A 124 11.14 -5.06 -10.14
C TYR A 124 12.52 -5.57 -10.58
N ASP A 125 13.54 -5.41 -9.74
CA ASP A 125 14.90 -5.91 -9.99
C ASP A 125 15.64 -6.23 -8.69
N ALA A 126 15.70 -7.51 -8.34
CA ALA A 126 16.49 -8.02 -7.21
C ALA A 126 17.75 -8.78 -7.63
N SER A 127 18.24 -8.57 -8.86
CA SER A 127 19.42 -9.29 -9.41
C SER A 127 20.65 -9.22 -8.50
N ARG A 128 20.80 -8.11 -7.75
CA ARG A 128 21.92 -7.86 -6.83
C ARG A 128 21.65 -8.26 -5.37
N CYS A 129 20.42 -8.69 -5.04
CA CYS A 129 20.04 -9.12 -3.69
C CYS A 129 18.93 -10.18 -3.68
N PRO A 130 19.07 -11.31 -4.42
CA PRO A 130 18.00 -12.29 -4.58
C PRO A 130 17.52 -12.91 -3.26
N ALA A 131 18.42 -13.03 -2.26
CA ALA A 131 18.06 -13.53 -0.93
C ALA A 131 17.07 -12.61 -0.19
N LEU A 132 17.21 -11.28 -0.33
CA LEU A 132 16.29 -10.32 0.28
C LEU A 132 14.91 -10.35 -0.38
N LYS A 133 14.88 -10.49 -1.71
CA LYS A 133 13.63 -10.72 -2.44
C LYS A 133 12.94 -12.01 -1.99
N GLN A 134 13.70 -13.11 -1.87
CA GLN A 134 13.16 -14.38 -1.41
C GLN A 134 12.57 -14.26 0.02
N ALA A 135 13.23 -13.53 0.91
CA ALA A 135 12.72 -13.27 2.25
C ALA A 135 11.40 -12.48 2.22
N GLN A 136 11.32 -11.42 1.42
CA GLN A 136 10.06 -10.66 1.24
C GLN A 136 8.95 -11.54 0.65
N ASP A 137 9.25 -12.40 -0.33
CA ASP A 137 8.25 -13.27 -0.96
C ASP A 137 7.67 -14.28 0.05
N GLN A 138 8.53 -14.91 0.85
CA GLN A 138 8.11 -15.84 1.90
C GLN A 138 7.26 -15.14 2.96
N TRP A 139 7.69 -13.95 3.39
CA TRP A 139 6.91 -13.14 4.32
C TRP A 139 5.55 -12.75 3.74
N LEU A 140 5.52 -12.33 2.47
CA LEU A 140 4.30 -11.94 1.78
C LEU A 140 3.32 -13.12 1.70
N ASP A 141 3.79 -14.32 1.36
CA ASP A 141 2.96 -15.52 1.36
C ASP A 141 2.30 -15.79 2.72
N GLN A 142 3.05 -15.59 3.81
CA GLN A 142 2.50 -15.72 5.17
C GLN A 142 1.41 -14.66 5.43
N GLN A 143 1.66 -13.39 5.07
CA GLN A 143 0.68 -12.32 5.26
C GLN A 143 -0.60 -12.54 4.42
N LEU A 144 -0.44 -13.03 3.19
CA LEU A 144 -1.57 -13.35 2.31
C LEU A 144 -2.37 -14.55 2.83
N SER A 145 -1.72 -15.53 3.47
CA SER A 145 -2.41 -16.61 4.18
C SER A 145 -3.22 -16.06 5.37
N VAL A 146 -2.66 -15.13 6.15
CA VAL A 146 -3.39 -14.46 7.23
C VAL A 146 -4.61 -13.69 6.72
N ALA A 147 -4.46 -12.95 5.62
CA ALA A 147 -5.56 -12.24 4.97
C ALA A 147 -6.65 -13.22 4.45
N GLY A 148 -6.22 -14.32 3.82
CA GLY A 148 -7.08 -15.35 3.25
C GLY A 148 -7.91 -16.12 4.29
N GLN A 149 -7.44 -16.20 5.54
CA GLN A 149 -8.22 -16.73 6.68
C GLN A 149 -9.41 -15.84 7.09
N GLN A 150 -9.65 -14.72 6.40
CA GLN A 150 -10.74 -13.77 6.63
C GLN A 150 -10.79 -13.22 8.07
N LYS A 151 -9.63 -13.15 8.74
CA LYS A 151 -9.51 -12.52 10.06
C LYS A 151 -9.53 -10.99 10.00
N CYS A 152 -9.37 -10.41 8.80
CA CYS A 152 -9.51 -8.98 8.55
C CYS A 152 -10.84 -8.64 7.87
N GLN A 153 -11.37 -7.45 8.14
CA GLN A 153 -12.51 -6.91 7.39
C GLN A 153 -12.11 -6.62 5.93
N ARG A 154 -10.90 -6.09 5.73
CA ARG A 154 -10.29 -5.76 4.45
C ARG A 154 -8.77 -5.91 4.54
N ALA A 155 -8.12 -6.14 3.42
CA ALA A 155 -6.67 -6.08 3.30
C ALA A 155 -6.26 -5.17 2.13
N ILE A 156 -5.24 -4.35 2.35
CA ILE A 156 -4.77 -3.30 1.43
C ILE A 156 -3.24 -3.38 1.32
N VAL A 157 -2.71 -3.14 0.12
CA VAL A 157 -1.27 -3.09 -0.14
C VAL A 157 -0.84 -1.65 -0.47
N PHE A 158 0.28 -1.23 0.11
CA PHE A 158 1.03 -0.04 -0.27
C PHE A 158 2.38 -0.46 -0.85
N GLN A 159 2.72 0.08 -2.01
CA GLN A 159 4.02 -0.14 -2.66
C GLN A 159 4.40 1.08 -3.49
N HIS A 160 5.61 1.16 -4.04
CA HIS A 160 6.00 2.33 -4.82
C HIS A 160 5.69 2.18 -6.32
N ILE A 161 6.18 1.12 -6.96
CA ILE A 161 5.93 0.84 -8.38
C ILE A 161 4.52 0.26 -8.54
N PRO A 162 3.65 0.86 -9.37
CA PRO A 162 2.33 0.32 -9.70
C PRO A 162 2.39 -1.10 -10.29
N LEU A 163 1.38 -1.93 -10.00
CA LEU A 163 1.19 -3.18 -10.75
C LEU A 163 0.98 -2.88 -12.23
N PHE A 164 0.14 -1.88 -12.52
CA PHE A 164 -0.17 -1.37 -13.84
C PHE A 164 -0.73 0.05 -13.78
N LEU A 165 -0.75 0.74 -14.91
CA LEU A 165 -1.21 2.12 -15.05
C LEU A 165 -2.61 2.22 -15.65
N GLN A 166 -2.94 1.39 -16.63
CA GLN A 166 -4.25 1.42 -17.30
C GLN A 166 -4.94 0.06 -17.26
N SER A 167 -4.21 -1.01 -17.61
CA SER A 167 -4.77 -2.36 -17.66
C SER A 167 -3.71 -3.43 -17.41
N ILE A 168 -4.16 -4.65 -17.14
CA ILE A 168 -3.28 -5.79 -16.88
C ILE A 168 -2.49 -6.25 -18.12
N ASP A 169 -2.92 -5.84 -19.32
CA ASP A 169 -2.37 -6.30 -20.60
C ASP A 169 -1.43 -5.26 -21.24
N GLU A 170 -1.16 -4.15 -20.55
CA GLU A 170 -0.24 -3.11 -21.01
C GLU A 170 1.20 -3.61 -21.10
N ASP A 171 2.01 -2.95 -21.93
CA ASP A 171 3.42 -3.30 -22.12
C ASP A 171 4.28 -2.96 -20.91
N ASP A 172 5.39 -3.70 -20.78
CA ASP A 172 6.42 -3.43 -19.77
C ASP A 172 6.99 -2.03 -20.03
N ASP A 173 7.00 -1.21 -18.99
CA ASP A 173 7.56 0.13 -18.98
C ASP A 173 8.41 0.30 -17.70
N TYR A 174 9.15 1.40 -17.62
CA TYR A 174 9.84 1.81 -16.41
C TYR A 174 8.88 2.04 -15.23
N PHE A 175 7.61 2.38 -15.53
CA PHE A 175 6.64 2.85 -14.55
C PHE A 175 5.72 1.78 -13.96
N ASN A 176 5.76 0.53 -14.44
CA ASN A 176 4.95 -0.57 -13.95
C ASN A 176 5.83 -1.81 -13.67
N LEU A 177 5.28 -2.82 -13.02
CA LEU A 177 5.98 -4.11 -12.90
C LEU A 177 5.98 -4.84 -14.25
N THR A 178 6.97 -5.69 -14.47
CA THR A 178 7.03 -6.55 -15.65
C THR A 178 5.80 -7.46 -15.74
N LYS A 179 5.33 -7.75 -16.95
CA LYS A 179 4.14 -8.59 -17.23
C LYS A 179 4.08 -9.88 -16.40
N PRO A 180 5.15 -10.68 -16.26
CA PRO A 180 5.10 -11.91 -15.47
C PRO A 180 4.73 -11.64 -14.00
N LEU A 181 5.38 -10.65 -13.38
CA LEU A 181 5.16 -10.31 -11.97
C LEU A 181 3.87 -9.54 -11.74
N GLN A 182 3.54 -8.61 -12.65
CA GLN A 182 2.26 -7.93 -12.69
C GLN A 182 1.11 -8.94 -12.70
N LYS A 183 1.19 -9.97 -13.56
CA LYS A 183 0.18 -11.04 -13.62
C LYS A 183 0.14 -11.88 -12.36
N GLU A 184 1.30 -12.34 -11.88
CA GLU A 184 1.40 -13.13 -10.66
C GLU A 184 0.74 -12.41 -9.48
N MET A 185 1.16 -11.16 -9.21
CA MET A 185 0.67 -10.38 -8.08
C MET A 185 -0.81 -10.03 -8.22
N SER A 186 -1.25 -9.64 -9.42
CA SER A 186 -2.65 -9.31 -9.71
C SER A 186 -3.59 -10.51 -9.60
N ASP A 187 -3.09 -11.74 -9.78
CA ASP A 187 -3.86 -12.96 -9.54
C ASP A 187 -3.79 -13.42 -8.07
N LYS A 188 -2.66 -13.22 -7.39
CA LYS A 188 -2.40 -13.64 -6.00
C LYS A 188 -3.16 -12.80 -4.99
N PHE A 189 -3.16 -11.48 -5.15
CA PHE A 189 -3.78 -10.53 -4.23
C PHE A 189 -5.30 -10.71 -4.05
N PRO A 190 -6.14 -10.76 -5.12
CA PRO A 190 -7.57 -10.95 -4.93
C PRO A 190 -7.92 -12.31 -4.31
N LYS A 191 -7.14 -13.38 -4.58
CA LYS A 191 -7.34 -14.70 -3.96
C LYS A 191 -7.14 -14.68 -2.45
N ALA A 192 -6.18 -13.88 -1.98
CA ALA A 192 -5.93 -13.64 -0.56
C ALA A 192 -6.88 -12.62 0.09
N GLY A 193 -7.80 -12.04 -0.70
CA GLY A 193 -8.76 -11.05 -0.20
C GLY A 193 -8.26 -9.61 -0.17
N ILE A 194 -7.08 -9.32 -0.74
CA ILE A 194 -6.61 -7.94 -0.95
C ILE A 194 -7.60 -7.20 -1.85
N LYS A 195 -7.97 -5.98 -1.47
CA LYS A 195 -8.97 -5.17 -2.17
C LYS A 195 -8.38 -4.04 -2.99
N ALA A 196 -7.27 -3.48 -2.54
CA ALA A 196 -6.63 -2.38 -3.24
C ALA A 196 -5.11 -2.41 -3.11
N VAL A 197 -4.43 -1.94 -4.16
CA VAL A 197 -3.00 -1.63 -4.18
C VAL A 197 -2.83 -0.14 -4.47
N PHE A 198 -2.14 0.56 -3.58
CA PHE A 198 -1.83 1.98 -3.72
C PHE A 198 -0.35 2.17 -4.04
N SER A 199 -0.06 3.01 -5.03
CA SER A 199 1.28 3.21 -5.57
C SER A 199 1.58 4.65 -5.95
N GLY A 200 2.86 4.93 -6.23
CA GLY A 200 3.37 6.20 -6.74
C GLY A 200 4.13 5.99 -8.05
N HIS A 201 5.37 6.49 -8.13
CA HIS A 201 6.34 6.28 -9.23
C HIS A 201 6.00 6.92 -10.58
N TYR A 202 4.74 6.88 -11.04
CA TYR A 202 4.35 7.39 -12.37
C TYR A 202 4.19 8.92 -12.44
N HIS A 203 4.24 9.63 -11.31
CA HIS A 203 4.09 11.10 -11.27
C HIS A 203 2.75 11.62 -11.84
N ARG A 204 1.76 10.74 -12.01
CA ARG A 204 0.42 11.05 -12.52
C ARG A 204 -0.58 10.11 -11.87
N ASN A 205 -1.83 10.57 -11.81
CA ASN A 205 -2.91 9.69 -11.36
C ASN A 205 -3.19 8.67 -12.47
N ALA A 206 -3.15 7.40 -12.10
CA ALA A 206 -3.42 6.28 -12.99
C ALA A 206 -4.03 5.12 -12.17
N GLY A 207 -4.42 4.06 -12.84
CA GLY A 207 -4.99 2.88 -12.21
C GLY A 207 -6.17 2.33 -12.96
N GLY A 208 -6.68 1.22 -12.44
CA GLY A 208 -7.81 0.49 -12.99
C GLY A 208 -8.19 -0.65 -12.06
N THR A 209 -9.17 -1.44 -12.48
CA THR A 209 -9.61 -2.61 -11.72
C THR A 209 -9.26 -3.88 -12.49
N TYR A 210 -8.68 -4.85 -11.78
CA TYR A 210 -8.49 -6.20 -12.30
C TYR A 210 -9.19 -7.21 -11.39
N ARG A 211 -10.18 -7.91 -11.93
CA ARG A 211 -11.10 -8.77 -11.17
C ARG A 211 -11.75 -7.97 -10.01
N ASN A 212 -11.37 -8.26 -8.77
CA ASN A 212 -11.87 -7.59 -7.56
C ASN A 212 -10.74 -6.81 -6.82
N LEU A 213 -9.69 -6.44 -7.55
CA LEU A 213 -8.56 -5.65 -7.05
C LEU A 213 -8.56 -4.28 -7.71
N ASP A 214 -8.62 -3.23 -6.90
CA ASP A 214 -8.43 -1.86 -7.35
C ASP A 214 -6.94 -1.50 -7.32
N VAL A 215 -6.38 -1.05 -8.43
CA VAL A 215 -5.01 -0.54 -8.52
C VAL A 215 -5.07 0.96 -8.68
N VAL A 216 -4.42 1.69 -7.78
CA VAL A 216 -4.47 3.15 -7.72
C VAL A 216 -3.05 3.69 -7.65
N CYS A 217 -2.67 4.48 -8.64
CA CYS A 217 -1.39 5.18 -8.70
C CYS A 217 -1.61 6.67 -8.48
N TYR A 218 -0.86 7.25 -7.54
CA TYR A 218 -0.94 8.65 -7.18
C TYR A 218 0.14 9.48 -7.86
N ARG A 219 -0.24 10.68 -8.28
CA ARG A 219 0.68 11.75 -8.66
C ARG A 219 1.56 12.13 -7.46
N ASP A 220 2.77 12.60 -7.76
CA ASP A 220 3.64 13.22 -6.77
C ASP A 220 3.08 14.55 -6.21
N MET A 221 3.68 15.01 -5.13
CA MET A 221 3.32 16.27 -4.49
C MET A 221 4.08 17.50 -5.03
N GLY A 222 5.25 17.34 -5.67
CA GLY A 222 6.24 18.42 -5.74
C GLY A 222 7.06 18.55 -7.02
N VAL A 223 6.91 17.68 -8.02
CA VAL A 223 7.78 17.65 -9.21
C VAL A 223 7.44 18.74 -10.24
N TRP A 224 6.28 19.42 -10.12
CA TRP A 224 5.86 20.46 -11.06
C TRP A 224 5.26 21.69 -10.35
N HIS A 225 6.10 22.32 -9.52
CA HIS A 225 5.99 23.66 -8.93
C HIS A 225 4.80 23.95 -7.97
N ARG A 226 3.81 23.06 -7.79
CA ARG A 226 2.70 23.23 -6.82
C ARG A 226 2.12 21.90 -6.30
N VAL A 227 1.87 21.81 -4.98
CA VAL A 227 0.95 20.81 -4.41
C VAL A 227 -0.46 21.16 -4.88
N ARG A 228 -1.11 20.27 -5.64
CA ARG A 228 -2.52 20.43 -6.05
C ARG A 228 -3.40 19.57 -5.17
N THR A 229 -4.67 19.93 -5.01
CA THR A 229 -5.66 19.12 -4.26
C THR A 229 -5.75 17.67 -4.74
N HIS A 230 -5.47 17.42 -6.03
CA HIS A 230 -5.47 16.08 -6.61
C HIS A 230 -4.18 15.27 -6.36
N SER A 231 -3.18 15.85 -5.71
CA SER A 231 -1.92 15.20 -5.32
C SER A 231 -1.96 14.60 -3.91
N ILE A 232 -2.94 14.97 -3.08
CA ILE A 232 -3.14 14.42 -1.74
C ILE A 232 -4.55 13.83 -1.69
N GLN A 233 -4.66 12.54 -1.40
CA GLN A 233 -5.96 11.86 -1.32
C GLN A 233 -6.25 11.44 0.11
N SER A 234 -7.42 11.82 0.61
CA SER A 234 -7.94 11.35 1.90
C SER A 234 -8.83 10.15 1.68
N MET A 235 -8.44 9.00 2.23
CA MET A 235 -9.24 7.78 2.20
C MET A 235 -9.97 7.59 3.52
N LYS A 236 -11.30 7.52 3.46
CA LYS A 236 -12.14 7.17 4.61
C LYS A 236 -12.60 5.73 4.47
N VAL A 237 -12.34 4.93 5.50
CA VAL A 237 -12.90 3.58 5.62
C VAL A 237 -13.99 3.65 6.69
N GLU A 238 -15.24 3.51 6.28
CA GLU A 238 -16.39 3.47 7.18
C GLU A 238 -17.36 2.35 6.78
N GLU A 239 -18.09 1.83 7.77
CA GLU A 239 -19.30 1.07 7.49
C GLU A 239 -20.39 2.06 7.09
N ILE A 240 -21.05 1.80 5.96
CA ILE A 240 -22.11 2.66 5.45
C ILE A 240 -23.46 2.01 5.72
N ALA A 241 -24.43 2.81 6.14
CA ALA A 241 -25.81 2.35 6.25
C ALA A 241 -26.30 1.79 4.90
N ALA A 242 -27.14 0.76 4.93
CA ALA A 242 -27.69 0.12 3.73
C ALA A 242 -28.32 1.12 2.73
N SER A 243 -28.97 2.16 3.24
CA SER A 243 -29.58 3.25 2.45
C SER A 243 -28.56 4.09 1.66
N LYS A 244 -27.30 4.16 2.10
CA LYS A 244 -26.22 4.91 1.45
C LYS A 244 -25.38 4.06 0.49
N CYS A 245 -25.55 2.74 0.48
CA CYS A 245 -24.79 1.87 -0.41
C CYS A 245 -25.25 2.01 -1.86
N ARG A 246 -24.32 2.39 -2.75
CA ARG A 246 -24.60 2.68 -4.16
C ARG A 246 -24.42 1.49 -5.09
N ARG A 247 -23.55 0.53 -4.75
CA ARG A 247 -23.17 -0.60 -5.62
C ARG A 247 -24.36 -1.56 -5.83
N PRO A 248 -24.92 -1.70 -7.04
CA PRO A 248 -26.11 -2.52 -7.29
C PRO A 248 -25.95 -3.99 -6.85
N ALA A 249 -24.78 -4.57 -7.13
CA ALA A 249 -24.45 -5.94 -6.73
C ALA A 249 -24.39 -6.14 -5.21
N VAL A 250 -24.23 -5.08 -4.42
CA VAL A 250 -24.25 -5.14 -2.95
C VAL A 250 -25.66 -4.91 -2.43
N LYS A 251 -26.44 -4.03 -3.07
CA LYS A 251 -27.82 -3.71 -2.68
C LYS A 251 -28.72 -4.93 -2.56
N GLN A 252 -28.53 -5.94 -3.40
CA GLN A 252 -29.30 -7.19 -3.34
C GLN A 252 -29.17 -7.92 -1.98
N PHE A 253 -28.05 -7.74 -1.27
CA PHE A 253 -27.80 -8.38 0.01
C PHE A 253 -28.39 -7.60 1.20
N HIS A 254 -28.99 -6.43 0.99
CA HIS A 254 -29.65 -5.69 2.06
C HIS A 254 -31.05 -6.23 2.39
N ASP A 255 -31.64 -7.06 1.52
CA ASP A 255 -32.92 -7.67 1.80
C ASP A 255 -32.75 -8.73 2.90
N SER A 256 -33.21 -8.40 4.11
CA SER A 256 -33.26 -9.34 5.25
C SER A 256 -34.04 -10.64 4.96
N LYS A 257 -34.87 -10.66 3.91
CA LYS A 257 -35.63 -11.83 3.46
C LYS A 257 -34.92 -12.64 2.39
N ILE A 258 -33.69 -12.27 2.00
CA ILE A 258 -32.92 -13.02 1.00
C ILE A 258 -32.77 -14.48 1.44
N LYS A 259 -33.17 -15.40 0.56
CA LYS A 259 -33.03 -16.85 0.77
C LYS A 259 -32.09 -17.39 -0.28
N PHE A 260 -31.00 -18.00 0.16
CA PHE A 260 -30.12 -18.73 -0.73
C PHE A 260 -30.67 -20.15 -0.92
N PRO A 261 -30.79 -20.64 -2.17
CA PRO A 261 -31.11 -22.04 -2.40
C PRO A 261 -30.02 -22.90 -1.75
N LEU A 262 -30.44 -23.94 -1.04
CA LEU A 262 -29.51 -24.91 -0.46
C LEU A 262 -28.79 -25.63 -1.62
N GLN A 263 -27.45 -25.56 -1.63
CA GLN A 263 -26.63 -26.18 -2.69
C GLN A 263 -26.77 -27.71 -2.73
N HIS A 264 -27.23 -28.32 -1.63
CA HIS A 264 -27.58 -29.73 -1.56
C HIS A 264 -28.83 -29.92 -0.69
N TRP A 265 -29.60 -30.95 -0.98
CA TRP A 265 -30.75 -31.33 -0.18
C TRP A 265 -30.28 -31.80 1.20
N VAL A 266 -30.44 -30.95 2.21
CA VAL A 266 -30.23 -31.36 3.60
C VAL A 266 -31.43 -32.20 4.02
N LEU A 267 -31.30 -33.53 3.98
CA LEU A 267 -32.22 -34.44 4.67
C LEU A 267 -32.07 -34.22 6.18
N ARG A 268 -32.73 -33.19 6.71
CA ARG A 268 -32.87 -33.00 8.15
C ARG A 268 -33.70 -34.18 8.67
N ARG A 269 -33.06 -35.20 9.23
CA ARG A 269 -33.74 -36.21 10.05
C ARG A 269 -34.31 -35.51 11.28
N GLN A 270 -35.54 -34.98 11.16
CA GLN A 270 -36.22 -34.23 12.22
C GLN A 270 -36.38 -35.06 13.52
N HIS A 271 -36.29 -36.39 13.41
CA HIS A 271 -36.44 -37.36 14.50
C HIS A 271 -35.13 -38.05 14.91
N LYS A 272 -33.94 -37.46 14.67
CA LYS A 272 -32.75 -38.00 15.35
C LYS A 272 -32.93 -37.80 16.87
N PRO A 273 -32.74 -38.86 17.70
CA PRO A 273 -32.77 -38.71 19.14
C PRO A 273 -31.75 -37.64 19.55
N ARG A 274 -32.21 -36.59 20.26
CA ARG A 274 -31.34 -35.53 20.80
C ARG A 274 -30.46 -36.03 21.95
N PHE A 275 -30.80 -37.19 22.50
CA PHE A 275 -30.09 -37.85 23.58
C PHE A 275 -29.58 -39.20 23.09
N THR A 276 -28.30 -39.49 23.33
CA THR A 276 -27.76 -40.85 23.18
C THR A 276 -28.24 -41.70 24.35
N THR A 277 -28.74 -42.90 24.08
CA THR A 277 -29.08 -43.89 25.12
C THR A 277 -27.85 -44.63 25.64
N LYS A 278 -26.69 -44.45 25.01
CA LYS A 278 -25.42 -45.05 25.43
C LYS A 278 -24.64 -44.06 26.30
N ARG A 279 -24.56 -44.36 27.60
CA ARG A 279 -23.69 -43.65 28.56
C ARG A 279 -22.25 -44.14 28.34
N PRO A 280 -21.26 -43.26 28.10
CA PRO A 280 -19.88 -43.68 27.96
C PRO A 280 -19.37 -44.25 29.29
N ASN A 281 -18.64 -45.37 29.22
CA ASN A 281 -18.04 -45.99 30.39
C ASN A 281 -16.73 -45.26 30.71
N THR A 282 -16.60 -44.69 31.91
CA THR A 282 -15.46 -43.84 32.29
C THR A 282 -14.37 -44.60 33.07
N PHE A 283 -14.41 -45.92 33.06
CA PHE A 283 -13.34 -46.75 33.62
C PHE A 283 -12.49 -47.29 32.48
N PHE A 284 -11.20 -46.95 32.52
CA PHE A 284 -10.13 -47.54 31.72
C PHE A 284 -9.64 -48.83 32.38
#